data_AF-A0A0R2JYS4-F1
#
_entry.id   AF-A0A0R2JYS4-F1
#
_cell.length_a   1.000
_cell.length_b   1.000
_cell.length_c   1.000
_cell.angle_alpha   90.00
_cell.angle_beta   90.00
_cell.angle_gamma   90.00
#
_symmetry.space_group_name_H-M   'P 1'
#
loop_
_entity.id
_entity.type
_entity.pdbx_description
1 polymer ?
#
loop_
_entity_poly.entity_id
_entity_poly.type
_entity_poly.pdbx_seq_one_letter_code
_entity_poly.pdbx_strand_id
1 'polypeptide(L)'
;MYKRWITFVSFLILLSTVTVLGLRPQTVHADSPQAFISRLTPDVKSVSAKYNLYGSLMMAQAACESAWGQSQLAVQGNNYFGIKGTYKGKSVTMRTAEYTPGGKLYYINAAFRKYPNVKASLDDNGSVLRNGLNWNHSYYKGTWKENASTPEAAANYLTGRYATAPSYAKSLISIIKGYNLHNLLDGTAVKYTKKNLKMQVKLKPGHDFYNHIPGSTYSSKRKHYGTTYKGKTITIDDQGVKQGAKTPYYRCYYNGKLIGWIYSTAVVQVATYTTTYKVAQVSTAPKNDFYNHLTYSVYATKRLHYGTTYRGQNVTINDQAQRAGTKTPYYRCYVNGKLIGWIYGGALTNVRYLNTVYTSQSMTKKVKSVPGHDFFTHIPKSSYGYKLRYSGKSYAGKAVQVDMTGIIEGIKTPYYRCYYNGKMLGWIYGGALTN
;
A
#
# COMPACT_ATOMS: atom_id res chain seq x y z
N MET A 1 5.71 43.09 37.26
CA MET A 1 4.27 42.85 37.53
C MET A 1 3.98 41.36 37.43
N TYR A 2 3.99 40.68 38.58
CA TYR A 2 3.69 39.26 38.71
C TYR A 2 2.18 39.02 38.58
N LYS A 3 1.74 38.11 37.70
CA LYS A 3 0.38 37.55 37.76
C LYS A 3 0.41 36.03 37.71
N ARG A 4 0.04 35.48 38.87
CA ARG A 4 -0.35 34.11 39.21
C ARG A 4 -1.04 33.38 38.05
N TRP A 5 -0.39 32.35 37.51
CA TRP A 5 -1.03 31.24 36.80
C TRP A 5 -1.27 30.05 37.74
N ILE A 6 -1.75 30.34 38.96
CA ILE A 6 -2.19 29.33 39.91
C ILE A 6 -3.53 29.79 40.46
N THR A 7 -4.60 29.36 39.79
CA THR A 7 -5.90 29.03 40.37
C THR A 7 -6.57 28.13 39.35
N PHE A 8 -6.78 26.87 39.74
CA PHE A 8 -7.68 25.87 39.15
C PHE A 8 -8.33 26.30 37.81
N VAL A 9 -7.84 25.76 36.68
CA VAL A 9 -8.64 25.76 35.45
C VAL A 9 -9.69 24.66 35.61
N SER A 10 -10.72 24.97 36.38
CA SER A 10 -11.97 24.21 36.35
C SER A 10 -12.70 24.60 35.09
N PHE A 11 -12.88 23.64 34.20
CA PHE A 11 -13.69 23.82 33.01
C PHE A 11 -15.13 24.15 33.40
N LEU A 12 -15.52 25.32 32.92
CA LEU A 12 -16.85 25.83 32.83
C LEU A 12 -17.71 24.88 31.98
N ILE A 13 -18.71 24.22 32.56
CA ILE A 13 -19.94 23.98 31.80
C ILE A 13 -20.74 25.26 31.98
N LEU A 14 -20.78 26.11 30.94
CA LEU A 14 -21.81 27.14 30.83
C LEU A 14 -23.14 26.39 30.68
N LEU A 15 -23.80 26.07 31.79
CA LEU A 15 -25.22 25.72 31.76
C LEU A 15 -25.96 27.00 31.36
N SER A 16 -26.42 27.06 30.12
CA SER A 16 -27.49 27.97 29.74
C SER A 16 -28.78 27.49 30.40
N THR A 17 -29.17 28.09 31.52
CA THR A 17 -30.54 27.99 32.00
C THR A 17 -31.44 28.72 31.00
N VAL A 18 -32.25 27.96 30.26
CA VAL A 18 -33.38 28.52 29.52
C VAL A 18 -34.48 28.80 30.54
N THR A 19 -34.59 30.05 30.98
CA THR A 19 -35.78 30.50 31.71
C THR A 19 -36.85 30.76 30.66
N VAL A 20 -37.86 29.89 30.57
CA VAL A 20 -39.03 30.12 29.71
C VAL A 20 -39.93 31.14 30.40
N LEU A 21 -39.82 32.40 30.00
CA LEU A 21 -40.92 33.36 30.11
C LEU A 21 -41.16 33.94 28.71
N GLY A 22 -42.39 33.77 28.25
CA GLY A 22 -42.77 33.89 26.85
C GLY A 22 -42.50 35.25 26.22
N LEU A 23 -42.01 35.24 24.97
CA LEU A 23 -42.73 35.73 23.78
C LEU A 23 -41.78 35.72 22.55
N ARG A 24 -42.31 35.19 21.44
CA ARG A 24 -41.81 35.16 20.05
C ARG A 24 -40.59 34.26 19.73
N PRO A 25 -40.74 33.23 18.86
CA PRO A 25 -39.62 32.45 18.37
C PRO A 25 -38.82 33.27 17.36
N GLN A 26 -37.69 33.82 17.80
CA GLN A 26 -36.58 34.09 16.89
C GLN A 26 -35.80 32.78 16.75
N THR A 27 -35.80 32.22 15.55
CA THR A 27 -34.98 31.06 15.20
C THR A 27 -33.50 31.44 15.27
N VAL A 28 -32.89 31.21 16.43
CA VAL A 28 -31.44 31.28 16.60
C VAL A 28 -30.86 30.06 15.87
N HIS A 29 -30.22 30.28 14.73
CA HIS A 29 -29.51 29.22 14.00
C HIS A 29 -28.36 28.70 14.87
N ALA A 30 -28.59 27.59 15.57
CA ALA A 30 -27.55 26.81 16.22
C ALA A 30 -26.67 26.18 15.12
N ASP A 31 -25.37 26.49 15.10
CA ASP A 31 -24.43 25.76 14.25
C ASP A 31 -24.54 24.27 14.63
N SER A 32 -24.93 23.44 13.66
CA SER A 32 -24.80 21.99 13.82
C SER A 32 -23.32 21.64 14.04
N PRO A 33 -23.01 20.58 14.79
CA PRO A 33 -21.64 20.11 14.95
C PRO A 33 -20.87 19.97 13.62
N GLN A 34 -21.55 19.53 12.56
CA GLN A 34 -20.99 19.42 11.21
C GLN A 34 -20.67 20.78 10.58
N ALA A 35 -21.55 21.78 10.74
CA ALA A 35 -21.30 23.14 10.26
C ALA A 35 -20.08 23.76 10.96
N PHE A 36 -19.99 23.60 12.29
CA PHE A 36 -18.84 24.03 13.09
C PHE A 36 -17.54 23.38 12.58
N ILE A 37 -17.53 22.05 12.43
CA ILE A 37 -16.35 21.31 11.96
C ILE A 37 -15.94 21.76 10.57
N SER A 38 -16.89 21.88 9.64
CA SER A 38 -16.63 22.30 8.26
C SER A 38 -15.99 23.70 8.23
N ARG A 39 -16.59 24.65 8.95
CA ARG A 39 -16.14 26.05 9.03
C ARG A 39 -14.72 26.18 9.60
N LEU A 40 -14.39 25.43 10.66
CA LEU A 40 -13.09 25.52 11.33
C LEU A 40 -12.00 24.64 10.71
N THR A 41 -12.35 23.67 9.86
CA THR A 41 -11.38 22.70 9.31
C THR A 41 -10.15 23.33 8.64
N PRO A 42 -10.28 24.34 7.76
CA PRO A 42 -9.11 24.96 7.13
C PRO A 42 -8.14 25.59 8.14
N ASP A 43 -8.68 26.34 9.11
CA ASP A 43 -7.89 27.01 10.14
C ASP A 43 -7.25 26.00 11.10
N VAL A 44 -8.00 24.99 11.54
CA VAL A 44 -7.49 23.92 12.40
C VAL A 44 -6.34 23.17 11.72
N LYS A 45 -6.46 22.84 10.42
CA LYS A 45 -5.38 22.19 9.67
C LYS A 45 -4.14 23.08 9.60
N SER A 46 -4.32 24.36 9.26
CA SER A 46 -3.23 25.33 9.16
C SER A 46 -2.49 25.49 10.50
N VAL A 47 -3.24 25.73 11.59
CA VAL A 47 -2.67 26.01 12.91
C VAL A 47 -2.05 24.76 13.53
N SER A 48 -2.75 23.61 13.49
CA SER A 48 -2.20 22.37 14.05
C SER A 48 -0.92 21.92 13.33
N ALA A 49 -0.82 22.13 12.01
CA ALA A 49 0.41 21.89 11.26
C ALA A 49 1.54 22.83 11.69
N LYS A 50 1.26 24.15 11.82
CA LYS A 50 2.25 25.16 12.29
C LYS A 50 2.89 24.77 13.62
N TYR A 51 2.11 24.19 14.55
CA TYR A 51 2.57 23.81 15.88
C TYR A 51 2.89 22.31 16.03
N ASN A 52 2.87 21.53 14.96
CA ASN A 52 3.03 20.07 14.98
C ASN A 52 2.17 19.36 16.05
N LEU A 53 0.88 19.71 16.09
CA LEU A 53 -0.14 19.16 16.98
C LEU A 53 -1.20 18.37 16.19
N TYR A 54 -2.03 17.60 16.89
CA TYR A 54 -3.19 16.94 16.28
C TYR A 54 -4.30 17.94 16.02
N GLY A 55 -4.70 18.08 14.75
CA GLY A 55 -5.83 18.92 14.36
C GLY A 55 -7.14 18.38 14.93
N SER A 56 -7.28 17.06 15.01
CA SER A 56 -8.44 16.42 15.65
C SER A 56 -8.58 16.78 17.13
N LEU A 57 -7.46 16.85 17.87
CA LEU A 57 -7.47 17.28 19.26
C LEU A 57 -7.87 18.75 19.40
N MET A 58 -7.28 19.63 18.60
CA MET A 58 -7.58 21.06 18.60
C MET A 58 -9.06 21.33 18.27
N MET A 59 -9.61 20.66 17.26
CA MET A 59 -11.04 20.75 16.91
C MET A 59 -11.93 20.24 18.06
N ALA A 60 -11.57 19.12 18.69
CA ALA A 60 -12.34 18.57 19.80
C ALA A 60 -12.31 19.47 21.03
N GLN A 61 -11.17 20.08 21.35
CA GLN A 61 -11.07 21.08 22.40
C GLN A 61 -11.95 22.29 22.08
N ALA A 62 -11.82 22.87 20.88
CA ALA A 62 -12.64 24.00 20.46
C ALA A 62 -14.14 23.69 20.55
N ALA A 63 -14.57 22.52 20.08
CA ALA A 63 -15.97 22.08 20.15
C ALA A 63 -16.47 21.93 21.60
N CYS A 64 -15.68 21.25 22.45
CA CYS A 64 -16.02 21.02 23.86
C CYS A 64 -16.11 22.33 24.64
N GLU A 65 -15.16 23.24 24.40
CA GLU A 65 -14.96 24.46 25.17
C GLU A 65 -15.92 25.59 24.80
N SER A 66 -16.26 25.67 23.53
CA SER A 66 -17.13 26.72 23.03
C SER A 66 -18.59 26.31 22.98
N ALA A 67 -18.93 25.10 23.42
CA ALA A 67 -20.22 24.47 23.15
C ALA A 67 -20.57 24.53 21.65
N TRP A 68 -19.68 24.02 20.80
CA TRP A 68 -19.79 24.10 19.33
C TRP A 68 -19.96 25.53 18.80
N GLY A 69 -19.27 26.49 19.43
CA GLY A 69 -19.26 27.90 19.05
C GLY A 69 -20.40 28.73 19.65
N GLN A 70 -21.29 28.11 20.43
CA GLN A 70 -22.52 28.75 20.92
C GLN A 70 -22.34 29.48 22.26
N SER A 71 -21.25 29.22 22.99
CA SER A 71 -20.97 29.92 24.25
C SER A 71 -20.88 31.43 24.04
N GLN A 72 -21.38 32.21 25.00
CA GLN A 72 -21.28 33.68 24.93
C GLN A 72 -19.83 34.16 24.76
N LEU A 73 -18.87 33.46 25.38
CA LEU A 73 -17.45 33.76 25.25
C LEU A 73 -16.92 33.53 23.83
N ALA A 74 -17.35 32.46 23.16
CA ALA A 74 -17.00 32.22 21.76
C ALA A 74 -17.63 33.27 20.84
N VAL A 75 -18.89 33.64 21.07
CA VAL A 75 -19.62 34.62 20.24
C VAL A 75 -19.08 36.04 20.40
N GLN A 76 -18.90 36.50 21.64
CA GLN A 76 -18.51 37.90 21.93
C GLN A 76 -16.99 38.11 21.92
N GLY A 77 -16.24 37.06 22.26
CA GLY A 77 -14.79 37.10 22.44
C GLY A 77 -14.00 36.41 21.33
N ASN A 78 -14.64 35.68 20.42
CA ASN A 78 -13.97 34.71 19.53
C ASN A 78 -13.07 33.73 20.31
N ASN A 79 -13.36 33.48 21.59
CA ASN A 79 -12.51 32.69 22.47
C ASN A 79 -13.09 31.30 22.65
N TYR A 80 -12.53 30.35 21.92
CA TYR A 80 -13.05 28.98 21.81
C TYR A 80 -12.39 28.03 22.81
N PHE A 81 -11.57 28.54 23.74
CA PHE A 81 -10.73 27.73 24.65
C PHE A 81 -10.71 28.26 26.09
N GLY A 82 -11.64 29.17 26.44
CA GLY A 82 -11.76 29.68 27.80
C GLY A 82 -10.53 30.44 28.33
N ILE A 83 -9.63 30.94 27.47
CA ILE A 83 -8.35 31.49 27.95
C ILE A 83 -8.57 32.85 28.62
N LYS A 84 -8.22 32.94 29.91
CA LYS A 84 -8.29 34.17 30.72
C LYS A 84 -7.20 35.19 30.35
N GLY A 85 -7.45 36.47 30.61
CA GLY A 85 -6.53 37.58 30.43
C GLY A 85 -6.87 38.50 29.26
N THR A 86 -5.85 39.09 28.64
CA THR A 86 -5.97 40.01 27.50
C THR A 86 -5.19 39.49 26.30
N TYR A 87 -5.74 39.63 25.09
CA TYR A 87 -5.02 39.39 23.84
C TYR A 87 -4.78 40.72 23.14
N LYS A 88 -3.51 41.13 23.02
CA LYS A 88 -3.12 42.45 22.48
C LYS A 88 -3.92 43.61 23.11
N GLY A 89 -4.07 43.57 24.43
CA GLY A 89 -4.82 44.56 25.21
C GLY A 89 -6.35 44.44 25.14
N LYS A 90 -6.92 43.47 24.41
CA LYS A 90 -8.37 43.25 24.32
C LYS A 90 -8.84 42.09 25.20
N SER A 91 -9.95 42.30 25.90
CA SER A 91 -10.63 41.29 26.73
C SER A 91 -12.14 41.47 26.71
N VAL A 92 -12.86 40.45 27.17
CA VAL A 92 -14.27 40.50 27.54
C VAL A 92 -14.43 40.01 28.98
N THR A 93 -15.11 40.79 29.82
CA THR A 93 -15.36 40.39 31.21
C THR A 93 -16.63 39.57 31.26
N MET A 94 -16.56 38.36 31.82
CA MET A 94 -17.71 37.47 31.96
C MET A 94 -17.74 36.85 33.34
N ARG A 95 -18.94 36.55 33.83
CA ARG A 95 -19.13 35.77 35.05
C ARG A 95 -18.72 34.32 34.77
N THR A 96 -17.84 33.77 35.60
CA THR A 96 -17.33 32.41 35.51
C THR A 96 -17.51 31.69 36.84
N ALA A 97 -17.72 30.37 36.76
CA ALA A 97 -17.72 29.49 37.92
C ALA A 97 -16.27 29.11 38.29
N GLU A 98 -15.97 29.10 39.57
CA GLU A 98 -14.69 28.71 40.16
C GLU A 98 -14.92 27.74 41.31
N TYR A 99 -13.90 26.96 41.64
CA TYR A 99 -13.91 26.08 42.81
C TYR A 99 -12.89 26.56 43.83
N THR A 100 -13.31 26.63 45.09
CA THR A 100 -12.37 26.81 46.21
C THR A 100 -11.46 25.56 46.34
N PRO A 101 -10.33 25.64 47.06
CA PRO A 101 -9.49 24.48 47.33
C PRO A 101 -10.24 23.29 47.95
N GLY A 102 -11.36 23.53 48.65
CA GLY A 102 -12.24 22.50 49.22
C GLY A 102 -13.38 22.03 48.30
N GLY A 103 -13.38 22.40 47.01
CA GLY A 103 -14.37 21.93 46.04
C GLY A 103 -15.72 22.63 46.08
N LYS A 104 -15.87 23.73 46.84
CA LYS A 104 -17.10 24.56 46.79
C LYS A 104 -17.11 25.46 45.56
N LEU A 105 -18.18 25.38 44.78
CA LEU A 105 -18.45 26.23 43.62
C LEU A 105 -18.78 27.67 44.06
N TYR A 106 -18.18 28.67 43.42
CA TYR A 106 -18.51 30.10 43.57
C TYR A 106 -18.38 30.81 42.21
N TYR A 107 -18.91 32.03 42.10
CA TYR A 107 -18.88 32.80 40.85
C TYR A 107 -18.11 34.10 41.01
N ILE A 108 -17.30 34.44 40.01
CA ILE A 108 -16.58 35.71 39.92
C ILE A 108 -16.68 36.30 38.52
N ASN A 109 -16.49 37.61 38.38
CA ASN A 109 -16.22 38.21 37.09
C ASN A 109 -14.74 38.05 36.76
N ALA A 110 -14.43 37.46 35.60
CA ALA A 110 -13.07 37.30 35.12
C ALA A 110 -12.92 37.92 33.72
N ALA A 111 -11.76 38.49 33.45
CA ALA A 111 -11.39 38.94 32.10
C ALA A 111 -10.93 37.74 31.28
N PHE A 112 -11.54 37.54 30.12
CA PHE A 112 -11.15 36.55 29.12
C PHE A 112 -10.56 37.24 27.89
N ARG A 113 -9.60 36.57 27.24
CA ARG A 113 -8.97 37.09 26.01
C ARG A 113 -10.05 37.30 24.94
N LYS A 114 -10.00 38.44 24.25
CA LYS A 114 -10.85 38.75 23.10
C LYS A 114 -10.01 38.74 21.83
N TYR A 115 -10.35 37.88 20.88
CA TYR A 115 -9.61 37.70 19.64
C TYR A 115 -10.31 38.38 18.46
N PRO A 116 -9.55 38.80 17.42
CA PRO A 116 -10.12 39.36 16.20
C PRO A 116 -10.95 38.34 15.40
N ASN A 117 -10.63 37.04 15.49
CA ASN A 117 -11.33 35.94 14.83
C ASN A 117 -11.00 34.59 15.49
N VAL A 118 -11.73 33.53 15.11
CA VAL A 118 -11.51 32.17 15.62
C VAL A 118 -10.10 31.65 15.35
N LYS A 119 -9.50 31.97 14.20
CA LYS A 119 -8.14 31.55 13.85
C LYS A 119 -7.10 32.05 14.86
N ALA A 120 -7.24 33.28 15.36
CA ALA A 120 -6.37 33.83 16.39
C ALA A 120 -6.53 33.10 17.73
N SER A 121 -7.74 32.66 18.08
CA SER A 121 -7.96 31.82 19.27
C SER A 121 -7.37 30.42 19.11
N LEU A 122 -7.48 29.83 17.91
CA LEU A 122 -6.83 28.55 17.58
C LEU A 122 -5.31 28.67 17.65
N ASP A 123 -4.74 29.75 17.10
CA ASP A 123 -3.29 29.98 17.11
C ASP A 123 -2.74 30.16 18.53
N ASP A 124 -3.49 30.85 19.40
CA ASP A 124 -3.13 31.03 20.80
C ASP A 124 -3.18 29.70 21.58
N ASN A 125 -4.21 28.86 21.37
CA ASN A 125 -4.25 27.51 21.92
C ASN A 125 -3.07 26.65 21.44
N GLY A 126 -2.80 26.66 20.12
CA GLY A 126 -1.67 25.94 19.55
C GLY A 126 -0.33 26.38 20.13
N SER A 127 -0.15 27.70 20.33
CA SER A 127 1.01 28.28 20.99
C SER A 127 1.14 27.82 22.44
N VAL A 128 0.06 27.82 23.23
CA VAL A 128 0.09 27.33 24.62
C VAL A 128 0.49 25.86 24.69
N LEU A 129 -0.10 25.01 23.84
CA LEU A 129 0.22 23.58 23.85
C LEU A 129 1.65 23.29 23.37
N ARG A 130 2.17 24.09 22.42
CA ARG A 130 3.53 23.93 21.90
C ARG A 130 4.61 24.55 22.78
N ASN A 131 4.39 25.77 23.27
CA ASN A 131 5.39 26.55 23.99
C ASN A 131 5.26 26.41 25.51
N GLY A 132 4.19 25.76 25.99
CA GLY A 132 3.95 25.54 27.41
C GLY A 132 3.58 26.82 28.16
N LEU A 133 3.91 26.83 29.45
CA LEU A 133 3.66 27.95 30.36
C LEU A 133 4.97 28.65 30.67
N ASN A 134 4.93 29.93 31.05
CA ASN A 134 6.14 30.72 31.34
C ASN A 134 7.08 30.06 32.38
N TRP A 135 6.54 29.25 33.30
CA TRP A 135 7.31 28.54 34.32
C TRP A 135 7.68 27.10 33.94
N ASN A 136 7.10 26.56 32.86
CA ASN A 136 7.41 25.24 32.33
C ASN A 136 7.01 25.14 30.85
N HIS A 137 7.99 25.34 29.96
CA HIS A 137 7.77 25.31 28.51
C HIS A 137 7.42 23.90 27.99
N SER A 138 7.75 22.87 28.77
CA SER A 138 7.48 21.46 28.45
C SER A 138 6.18 20.94 29.07
N TYR A 139 5.38 21.79 29.72
CA TYR A 139 4.22 21.36 30.50
C TYR A 139 3.22 20.53 29.68
N TYR A 140 3.02 20.88 28.40
CA TYR A 140 2.11 20.20 27.47
C TYR A 140 2.83 19.30 26.45
N LYS A 141 4.10 18.92 26.68
CA LYS A 141 4.91 18.18 25.70
C LYS A 141 4.31 16.86 25.21
N GLY A 142 3.50 16.20 26.04
CA GLY A 142 2.81 14.96 25.66
C GLY A 142 1.62 15.16 24.73
N THR A 143 1.34 16.39 24.29
CA THR A 143 0.35 16.68 23.22
C THR A 143 0.97 16.79 21.84
N TRP A 144 2.32 16.87 21.77
CA TRP A 144 3.07 17.05 20.54
C TRP A 144 3.07 15.76 19.72
N LYS A 145 2.92 15.87 18.39
CA LYS A 145 2.83 14.70 17.50
C LYS A 145 4.05 13.76 17.59
N GLU A 146 5.23 14.30 17.89
CA GLU A 146 6.45 13.52 18.09
C GLU A 146 6.48 12.74 19.42
N ASN A 147 5.66 13.14 20.41
CA ASN A 147 5.62 12.52 21.75
C ASN A 147 4.34 11.71 22.00
N ALA A 148 3.31 11.87 21.16
CA ALA A 148 2.04 11.18 21.28
C ALA A 148 1.73 10.47 19.97
N SER A 149 1.62 9.13 20.01
CA SER A 149 1.39 8.32 18.81
C SER A 149 0.00 8.47 18.21
N THR A 150 -0.97 8.95 19.00
CA THR A 150 -2.37 9.17 18.57
C THR A 150 -2.96 10.43 19.22
N PRO A 151 -4.02 11.04 18.65
CA PRO A 151 -4.69 12.16 19.31
C PRO A 151 -5.35 11.78 20.64
N GLU A 152 -5.69 10.51 20.86
CA GLU A 152 -6.18 10.02 22.16
C GLU A 152 -5.09 10.03 23.23
N ALA A 153 -3.86 9.65 22.87
CA ALA A 153 -2.73 9.75 23.79
C ALA A 153 -2.47 11.22 24.17
N ALA A 154 -2.54 12.12 23.20
CA ALA A 154 -2.44 13.57 23.42
C ALA A 154 -3.60 14.10 24.29
N ALA A 155 -4.84 13.64 24.05
CA ALA A 155 -6.01 14.01 24.87
C ALA A 155 -5.86 13.54 26.33
N ASN A 156 -5.38 12.32 26.56
CA ASN A 156 -5.11 11.80 27.90
C ASN A 156 -4.09 12.66 28.65
N TYR A 157 -3.05 13.14 27.95
CA TYR A 157 -2.03 14.00 28.54
C TYR A 157 -2.59 15.33 29.07
N LEU A 158 -3.69 15.84 28.47
CA LEU A 158 -4.36 17.07 28.91
C LEU A 158 -5.14 16.91 30.22
N THR A 159 -5.52 15.70 30.62
CA THR A 159 -6.29 15.48 31.87
C THR A 159 -5.42 15.82 33.08
N GLY A 160 -5.97 16.63 33.99
CA GLY A 160 -5.24 17.14 35.17
C GLY A 160 -4.21 18.22 34.85
N ARG A 161 -4.00 18.57 33.57
CA ARG A 161 -3.07 19.63 33.13
C ARG A 161 -3.80 20.83 32.55
N TYR A 162 -4.66 20.59 31.58
CA TYR A 162 -5.46 21.61 30.91
C TYR A 162 -6.80 21.82 31.64
N ALA A 163 -7.43 20.73 32.07
CA ALA A 163 -8.64 20.73 32.87
C ALA A 163 -8.48 19.79 34.07
N THR A 164 -9.01 20.19 35.23
CA THR A 164 -8.99 19.35 36.44
C THR A 164 -9.99 18.19 36.40
N ALA A 165 -10.97 18.26 35.48
CA ALA A 165 -12.00 17.23 35.34
C ALA A 165 -11.38 15.88 34.91
N PRO A 166 -11.59 14.79 35.66
CA PRO A 166 -11.05 13.47 35.31
C PRO A 166 -11.68 12.89 34.02
N SER A 167 -12.86 13.38 33.63
CA SER A 167 -13.56 13.00 32.40
C SER A 167 -13.08 13.75 31.15
N TYR A 168 -12.12 14.68 31.27
CA TYR A 168 -11.78 15.59 30.17
C TYR A 168 -11.33 14.86 28.90
N ALA A 169 -10.33 13.97 29.00
CA ALA A 169 -9.90 13.18 27.86
C ALA A 169 -11.03 12.31 27.28
N LYS A 170 -11.90 11.74 28.13
CA LYS A 170 -13.04 10.93 27.68
C LYS A 170 -13.97 11.75 26.77
N SER A 171 -14.28 12.99 27.15
CA SER A 171 -15.09 13.90 26.33
C SER A 171 -14.43 14.22 24.99
N LEU A 172 -13.15 14.59 25.00
CA LEU A 172 -12.40 14.89 23.76
C LEU A 172 -12.32 13.69 22.83
N ILE A 173 -11.98 12.51 23.37
CA ILE A 173 -11.91 11.26 22.62
C ILE A 173 -13.28 10.88 22.03
N SER A 174 -14.37 11.12 22.77
CA SER A 174 -15.73 10.90 22.29
C SER A 174 -16.04 11.78 21.07
N ILE A 175 -15.68 13.07 21.11
CA ILE A 175 -15.85 13.98 19.97
C ILE A 175 -14.97 13.56 18.79
N ILE A 176 -13.68 13.25 19.03
CA ILE A 176 -12.74 12.82 17.98
C ILE A 176 -13.28 11.61 17.22
N LYS A 177 -13.76 10.60 17.95
CA LYS A 177 -14.29 9.35 17.37
C LYS A 177 -15.66 9.57 16.73
N GLY A 178 -16.58 10.24 17.41
CA GLY A 178 -17.97 10.46 16.95
C GLY A 178 -18.05 11.21 15.63
N TYR A 179 -17.12 12.16 15.40
CA TYR A 179 -17.08 12.97 14.18
C TYR A 179 -15.94 12.60 13.23
N ASN A 180 -15.24 11.47 13.47
CA ASN A 180 -14.16 10.99 12.63
C ASN A 180 -13.05 12.03 12.39
N LEU A 181 -12.78 12.88 13.40
CA LEU A 181 -11.89 14.04 13.29
C LEU A 181 -10.45 13.64 12.97
N HIS A 182 -9.99 12.50 13.49
CA HIS A 182 -8.64 11.99 13.21
C HIS A 182 -8.38 11.87 11.70
N ASN A 183 -9.27 11.21 10.96
CA ASN A 183 -9.09 11.04 9.52
C ASN A 183 -9.28 12.38 8.79
N LEU A 184 -10.29 13.17 9.16
CA LEU A 184 -10.59 14.44 8.52
C LEU A 184 -9.44 15.46 8.62
N LEU A 185 -8.82 15.56 9.80
CA LEU A 185 -7.87 16.61 10.16
C LEU A 185 -6.41 16.14 10.22
N ASP A 186 -6.17 14.88 10.56
CA ASP A 186 -4.82 14.31 10.70
C ASP A 186 -4.50 13.21 9.67
N GLY A 187 -5.47 12.81 8.83
CA GLY A 187 -5.28 11.81 7.79
C GLY A 187 -4.37 12.28 6.65
N THR A 188 -3.62 11.36 6.06
CA THR A 188 -2.68 11.68 4.97
C THR A 188 -3.38 11.69 3.61
N ALA A 189 -3.11 12.70 2.78
CA ALA A 189 -3.59 12.73 1.40
C ALA A 189 -3.06 11.52 0.59
N VAL A 190 -3.86 11.02 -0.34
CA VAL A 190 -3.51 9.87 -1.19
C VAL A 190 -3.50 10.30 -2.66
N LYS A 191 -2.41 9.98 -3.36
CA LYS A 191 -2.35 10.04 -4.82
C LYS A 191 -2.82 8.71 -5.40
N TYR A 192 -3.86 8.76 -6.23
CA TYR A 192 -4.41 7.59 -6.91
C TYR A 192 -3.89 7.45 -8.35
N THR A 193 -3.79 6.23 -8.86
CA THR A 193 -3.32 5.93 -10.21
C THR A 193 -3.97 4.64 -10.71
N LYS A 194 -4.68 4.73 -11.83
CA LYS A 194 -5.37 3.58 -12.43
C LYS A 194 -4.40 2.46 -12.80
N LYS A 195 -4.89 1.24 -12.63
CA LYS A 195 -4.20 -0.01 -12.92
C LYS A 195 -5.13 -0.96 -13.66
N ASN A 196 -4.53 -1.95 -14.30
CA ASN A 196 -5.22 -3.11 -14.84
C ASN A 196 -4.31 -4.32 -14.63
N LEU A 197 -4.32 -4.86 -13.41
CA LEU A 197 -3.43 -5.94 -13.01
C LEU A 197 -4.23 -7.15 -12.56
N LYS A 198 -3.65 -8.33 -12.78
CA LYS A 198 -4.10 -9.61 -12.21
C LYS A 198 -3.00 -10.15 -11.33
N MET A 199 -3.27 -10.31 -10.04
CA MET A 199 -2.29 -10.70 -9.02
C MET A 199 -2.84 -11.81 -8.14
N GLN A 200 -1.98 -12.46 -7.38
CA GLN A 200 -2.36 -13.44 -6.37
C GLN A 200 -2.10 -12.91 -4.97
N VAL A 201 -3.01 -13.18 -4.05
CA VAL A 201 -2.79 -12.92 -2.62
C VAL A 201 -1.80 -13.96 -2.10
N LYS A 202 -0.78 -13.52 -1.34
CA LYS A 202 0.22 -14.43 -0.76
C LYS A 202 -0.43 -15.46 0.17
N LEU A 203 0.25 -16.58 0.41
CA LEU A 203 -0.25 -17.57 1.38
C LEU A 203 -0.24 -17.03 2.83
N LYS A 204 0.69 -16.12 3.12
CA LYS A 204 0.78 -15.33 4.36
C LYS A 204 0.78 -13.84 3.98
N PRO A 205 -0.39 -13.20 3.81
CA PRO A 205 -0.51 -11.83 3.29
C PRO A 205 0.10 -10.76 4.20
N GLY A 206 0.06 -10.96 5.52
CA GLY A 206 0.49 -9.97 6.52
C GLY A 206 -0.42 -8.73 6.62
N HIS A 207 -1.40 -8.59 5.73
CA HIS A 207 -2.30 -7.44 5.66
C HIS A 207 -3.71 -7.86 5.24
N ASP A 208 -4.68 -7.05 5.61
CA ASP A 208 -6.11 -7.24 5.36
C ASP A 208 -6.65 -6.24 4.33
N PHE A 209 -7.89 -6.47 3.87
CA PHE A 209 -8.59 -5.58 2.95
C PHE A 209 -9.45 -4.57 3.71
N TYR A 210 -9.38 -3.30 3.32
CA TYR A 210 -10.08 -2.18 3.95
C TYR A 210 -10.99 -1.45 2.96
N ASN A 211 -12.05 -0.80 3.44
CA ASN A 211 -12.92 0.03 2.58
C ASN A 211 -12.18 1.26 2.00
N HIS A 212 -11.23 1.82 2.75
CA HIS A 212 -10.31 2.89 2.35
C HIS A 212 -8.90 2.59 2.84
N ILE A 213 -7.91 3.31 2.30
CA ILE A 213 -6.51 3.15 2.70
C ILE A 213 -6.34 3.56 4.17
N PRO A 214 -5.82 2.67 5.03
CA PRO A 214 -5.57 2.99 6.44
C PRO A 214 -4.67 4.22 6.64
N GLY A 215 -5.13 5.14 7.49
CA GLY A 215 -4.47 6.41 7.78
C GLY A 215 -4.55 7.45 6.65
N SER A 216 -5.45 7.26 5.68
CA SER A 216 -5.81 8.30 4.72
C SER A 216 -6.79 9.30 5.34
N THR A 217 -7.20 10.31 4.56
CA THR A 217 -8.23 11.27 4.96
C THR A 217 -9.63 10.65 5.17
N TYR A 218 -9.83 9.41 4.73
CA TYR A 218 -11.10 8.69 4.84
C TYR A 218 -11.06 7.66 5.96
N SER A 219 -12.21 7.43 6.60
CA SER A 219 -12.33 6.39 7.62
C SER A 219 -12.10 5.00 7.04
N SER A 220 -11.11 4.30 7.58
CA SER A 220 -10.78 2.93 7.18
C SER A 220 -11.31 1.92 8.19
N LYS A 221 -12.08 0.96 7.70
CA LYS A 221 -12.55 -0.23 8.41
C LYS A 221 -12.16 -1.47 7.60
N ARG A 222 -11.66 -2.50 8.28
CA ARG A 222 -11.39 -3.80 7.65
C ARG A 222 -12.69 -4.37 7.09
N LYS A 223 -12.71 -4.68 5.80
CA LYS A 223 -13.80 -5.39 5.13
C LYS A 223 -13.60 -6.89 5.16
N HIS A 224 -12.39 -7.36 4.88
CA HIS A 224 -12.09 -8.78 4.83
C HIS A 224 -10.68 -9.08 5.34
N TYR A 225 -10.50 -10.27 5.91
CA TYR A 225 -9.18 -10.79 6.24
C TYR A 225 -8.43 -11.16 4.95
N GLY A 226 -7.14 -10.80 4.87
CA GLY A 226 -6.30 -11.17 3.75
C GLY A 226 -6.18 -12.69 3.62
N THR A 227 -6.13 -13.39 4.75
CA THR A 227 -6.03 -14.86 4.83
C THR A 227 -7.23 -15.59 4.21
N THR A 228 -8.42 -14.99 4.17
CA THR A 228 -9.60 -15.52 3.46
C THR A 228 -9.37 -15.63 1.95
N TYR A 229 -8.45 -14.84 1.42
CA TYR A 229 -8.12 -14.80 0.00
C TYR A 229 -6.75 -15.39 -0.32
N LYS A 230 -6.05 -16.02 0.64
CA LYS A 230 -4.73 -16.61 0.44
C LYS A 230 -4.68 -17.50 -0.80
N GLY A 231 -3.70 -17.27 -1.69
CA GLY A 231 -3.53 -18.01 -2.94
C GLY A 231 -4.56 -17.69 -4.05
N LYS A 232 -5.64 -16.97 -3.74
CA LYS A 232 -6.65 -16.61 -4.74
C LYS A 232 -6.11 -15.53 -5.66
N THR A 233 -6.50 -15.63 -6.92
CA THR A 233 -6.22 -14.62 -7.94
C THR A 233 -7.26 -13.51 -7.87
N ILE A 234 -6.80 -12.27 -7.83
CA ILE A 234 -7.59 -11.04 -7.74
C ILE A 234 -7.25 -10.11 -8.91
N THR A 235 -8.16 -9.18 -9.20
CA THR A 235 -7.90 -8.07 -10.13
C THR A 235 -7.73 -6.76 -9.37
N ILE A 236 -6.92 -5.86 -9.93
CA ILE A 236 -6.61 -4.55 -9.35
C ILE A 236 -6.84 -3.50 -10.41
N ASP A 237 -7.66 -2.50 -10.08
CA ASP A 237 -8.05 -1.41 -10.97
C ASP A 237 -7.45 -0.04 -10.56
N ASP A 238 -6.90 0.06 -9.34
CA ASP A 238 -6.40 1.31 -8.80
C ASP A 238 -5.27 1.07 -7.79
N GLN A 239 -4.40 2.08 -7.69
CA GLN A 239 -3.28 2.13 -6.77
C GLN A 239 -3.32 3.46 -6.02
N GLY A 240 -3.21 3.42 -4.69
CA GLY A 240 -3.12 4.62 -3.86
C GLY A 240 -1.80 4.69 -3.09
N VAL A 241 -1.14 5.85 -3.16
CA VAL A 241 0.10 6.14 -2.44
C VAL A 241 -0.16 7.31 -1.48
N LYS A 242 -0.01 7.08 -0.18
CA LYS A 242 -0.07 8.16 0.82
C LYS A 242 1.10 9.11 0.60
N GLN A 243 0.87 10.41 0.75
CA GLN A 243 1.94 11.42 0.67
C GLN A 243 3.08 11.06 1.64
N GLY A 244 4.33 11.07 1.15
CA GLY A 244 5.51 10.66 1.92
C GLY A 244 5.76 9.15 2.02
N ALA A 245 4.83 8.29 1.57
CA ALA A 245 5.03 6.84 1.52
C ALA A 245 5.54 6.37 0.14
N LYS A 246 6.34 5.30 0.12
CA LYS A 246 6.82 4.67 -1.13
C LYS A 246 5.98 3.48 -1.57
N THR A 247 5.42 2.73 -0.61
CA THR A 247 4.71 1.49 -0.89
C THR A 247 3.21 1.74 -1.04
N PRO A 248 2.60 1.36 -2.17
CA PRO A 248 1.20 1.61 -2.41
C PRO A 248 0.24 0.65 -1.69
N TYR A 249 -1.03 1.01 -1.70
CA TYR A 249 -2.16 0.12 -1.54
C TYR A 249 -2.81 -0.15 -2.91
N TYR A 250 -3.41 -1.32 -3.07
CA TYR A 250 -4.14 -1.72 -4.27
C TYR A 250 -5.63 -1.91 -3.98
N ARG A 251 -6.48 -1.35 -4.84
CA ARG A 251 -7.91 -1.61 -4.81
C ARG A 251 -8.21 -2.90 -5.55
N CYS A 252 -8.77 -3.86 -4.82
CA CYS A 252 -8.81 -5.25 -5.25
C CYS A 252 -10.24 -5.75 -5.42
N TYR A 253 -10.41 -6.63 -6.40
CA TYR A 253 -11.66 -7.30 -6.71
C TYR A 253 -11.42 -8.82 -6.77
N TYR A 254 -12.40 -9.58 -6.29
CA TYR A 254 -12.43 -11.04 -6.42
C TYR A 254 -13.75 -11.44 -7.07
N ASN A 255 -13.66 -12.18 -8.18
CA ASN A 255 -14.82 -12.54 -9.03
C ASN A 255 -15.71 -11.32 -9.37
N GLY A 256 -15.07 -10.20 -9.75
CA GLY A 256 -15.76 -8.95 -10.11
C GLY A 256 -16.31 -8.13 -8.93
N LYS A 257 -16.25 -8.64 -7.68
CA LYS A 257 -16.75 -7.93 -6.49
C LYS A 257 -15.63 -7.18 -5.76
N LEU A 258 -15.87 -5.93 -5.38
CA LEU A 258 -14.92 -5.11 -4.62
C LEU A 258 -14.70 -5.69 -3.21
N ILE A 259 -13.48 -6.16 -2.96
CA ILE A 259 -13.05 -6.67 -1.65
C ILE A 259 -12.28 -5.62 -0.84
N GLY A 260 -11.75 -4.57 -1.49
CA GLY A 260 -11.21 -3.39 -0.81
C GLY A 260 -9.74 -3.11 -1.11
N TRP A 261 -9.13 -2.23 -0.31
CA TRP A 261 -7.74 -1.80 -0.40
C TRP A 261 -6.85 -2.70 0.47
N ILE A 262 -5.76 -3.22 -0.10
CA ILE A 262 -4.75 -3.99 0.63
C ILE A 262 -3.37 -3.41 0.35
N TYR A 263 -2.45 -3.55 1.31
CA TYR A 263 -1.06 -3.13 1.13
C TYR A 263 -0.40 -3.98 0.03
N SER A 264 0.34 -3.35 -0.89
CA SER A 264 0.83 -4.03 -2.10
C SER A 264 1.76 -5.21 -1.83
N THR A 265 2.44 -5.23 -0.68
CA THR A 265 3.33 -6.34 -0.28
C THR A 265 2.56 -7.62 0.03
N ALA A 266 1.24 -7.57 0.21
CA ALA A 266 0.40 -8.74 0.49
C ALA A 266 0.07 -9.57 -0.76
N VAL A 267 0.38 -9.04 -1.94
CA VAL A 267 0.08 -9.67 -3.24
C VAL A 267 1.35 -9.85 -4.05
N VAL A 268 1.29 -10.75 -5.03
CA VAL A 268 2.40 -11.10 -5.93
C VAL A 268 1.89 -11.30 -7.35
N GLN A 269 2.81 -11.26 -8.32
CA GLN A 269 2.49 -11.59 -9.69
C GLN A 269 2.02 -13.04 -9.80
N VAL A 270 1.02 -13.29 -10.64
CA VAL A 270 0.55 -14.65 -10.94
C VAL A 270 1.70 -15.42 -11.60
N ALA A 271 1.94 -16.66 -11.16
CA ALA A 271 2.87 -17.57 -11.79
C ALA A 271 2.12 -18.74 -12.43
N THR A 272 2.41 -19.03 -13.70
CA THR A 272 1.88 -20.19 -14.43
C THR A 272 2.97 -21.26 -14.51
N TYR A 273 2.64 -22.49 -14.15
CA TYR A 273 3.56 -23.63 -14.14
C TYR A 273 3.29 -24.52 -15.36
N THR A 274 4.34 -25.13 -15.91
CA THR A 274 4.24 -25.98 -17.09
C THR A 274 5.30 -27.06 -17.01
N THR A 275 4.84 -28.31 -16.87
CA THR A 275 5.71 -29.48 -16.96
C THR A 275 6.49 -29.44 -18.26
N THR A 276 7.82 -29.59 -18.17
CA THR A 276 8.70 -29.56 -19.32
C THR A 276 9.98 -30.32 -19.04
N TYR A 277 10.45 -31.11 -19.98
CA TYR A 277 11.69 -31.86 -19.81
C TYR A 277 12.79 -31.20 -20.62
N LYS A 278 13.77 -30.61 -19.93
CA LYS A 278 14.87 -29.85 -20.51
C LYS A 278 16.21 -30.23 -19.88
N VAL A 279 17.28 -29.92 -20.59
CA VAL A 279 18.64 -29.87 -20.07
C VAL A 279 19.15 -28.46 -20.21
N ALA A 280 20.02 -28.06 -19.30
CA ALA A 280 20.71 -26.79 -19.36
C ALA A 280 22.07 -26.91 -18.68
N GLN A 281 22.89 -25.88 -18.82
CA GLN A 281 24.11 -25.72 -18.05
C GLN A 281 23.94 -24.52 -17.14
N VAL A 282 24.39 -24.62 -15.89
CA VAL A 282 24.46 -23.43 -15.02
C VAL A 282 25.55 -22.52 -15.56
N SER A 283 25.25 -21.23 -15.68
CA SER A 283 26.20 -20.22 -16.18
C SER A 283 27.54 -20.30 -15.45
N THR A 284 28.62 -19.95 -16.14
CA THR A 284 29.96 -19.80 -15.55
C THR A 284 30.06 -18.62 -14.58
N ALA A 285 29.08 -17.71 -14.58
CA ALA A 285 28.95 -16.63 -13.61
C ALA A 285 27.46 -16.43 -13.24
N PRO A 286 26.86 -17.36 -12.48
CA PRO A 286 25.43 -17.32 -12.19
C PRO A 286 25.13 -16.17 -11.20
N LYS A 287 24.15 -15.34 -11.54
CA LYS A 287 23.70 -14.21 -10.69
C LYS A 287 22.55 -14.58 -9.74
N ASN A 288 22.09 -15.84 -9.78
CA ASN A 288 20.94 -16.30 -9.02
C ASN A 288 21.24 -17.66 -8.38
N ASP A 289 20.65 -17.86 -7.22
CA ASP A 289 20.72 -19.10 -6.45
C ASP A 289 19.50 -19.99 -6.71
N PHE A 290 19.57 -21.22 -6.20
CA PHE A 290 18.46 -22.16 -6.23
C PHE A 290 17.61 -22.06 -4.96
N TYR A 291 16.29 -22.01 -5.12
CA TYR A 291 15.31 -21.84 -4.05
C TYR A 291 14.28 -22.96 -4.04
N ASN A 292 13.60 -23.17 -2.91
CA ASN A 292 12.49 -24.14 -2.81
C ASN A 292 11.30 -23.79 -3.72
N HIS A 293 11.09 -22.50 -4.00
CA HIS A 293 10.08 -21.99 -4.92
C HIS A 293 10.59 -20.73 -5.63
N LEU A 294 9.82 -20.23 -6.60
CA LEU A 294 10.10 -18.99 -7.30
C LEU A 294 10.18 -17.82 -6.30
N THR A 295 11.24 -17.01 -6.44
CA THR A 295 11.28 -15.70 -5.78
C THR A 295 10.09 -14.85 -6.20
N TYR A 296 9.52 -14.12 -5.22
CA TYR A 296 8.33 -13.27 -5.41
C TYR A 296 7.08 -14.02 -5.90
N SER A 297 6.90 -15.28 -5.48
CA SER A 297 5.66 -16.05 -5.65
C SER A 297 4.81 -16.04 -4.39
N VAL A 298 3.68 -16.77 -4.40
CA VAL A 298 2.78 -16.89 -3.24
C VAL A 298 3.42 -17.65 -2.07
N TYR A 299 4.48 -18.42 -2.36
CA TYR A 299 5.21 -19.25 -1.41
C TYR A 299 6.35 -18.46 -0.75
N ALA A 300 6.64 -18.79 0.50
CA ALA A 300 7.83 -18.30 1.17
C ALA A 300 9.08 -18.95 0.54
N THR A 301 10.06 -18.12 0.16
CA THR A 301 11.30 -18.58 -0.46
C THR A 301 12.39 -18.84 0.56
N LYS A 302 13.00 -20.02 0.46
CA LYS A 302 14.20 -20.43 1.18
C LYS A 302 15.25 -20.84 0.15
N ARG A 303 16.45 -20.29 0.25
CA ARG A 303 17.59 -20.72 -0.57
C ARG A 303 17.93 -22.17 -0.19
N LEU A 304 18.02 -23.03 -1.19
CA LEU A 304 18.45 -24.41 -1.02
C LEU A 304 19.94 -24.54 -1.32
N HIS A 305 20.41 -23.93 -2.41
CA HIS A 305 21.81 -23.97 -2.80
C HIS A 305 22.26 -22.69 -3.48
N TYR A 306 23.57 -22.40 -3.40
CA TYR A 306 24.18 -21.32 -4.16
C TYR A 306 24.31 -21.70 -5.64
N GLY A 307 24.02 -20.75 -6.54
CA GLY A 307 24.21 -20.97 -7.97
C GLY A 307 25.68 -21.24 -8.32
N THR A 308 26.59 -20.58 -7.60
CA THR A 308 28.04 -20.72 -7.76
C THR A 308 28.56 -22.13 -7.48
N THR A 309 27.92 -22.89 -6.59
CA THR A 309 28.27 -24.30 -6.31
C THR A 309 28.12 -25.19 -7.54
N TYR A 310 27.20 -24.86 -8.45
CA TYR A 310 26.90 -25.64 -9.64
C TYR A 310 27.43 -25.01 -10.94
N ARG A 311 28.28 -24.00 -10.85
CA ARG A 311 28.83 -23.26 -12.00
C ARG A 311 29.36 -24.21 -13.08
N GLY A 312 28.86 -24.07 -14.31
CA GLY A 312 29.27 -24.90 -15.45
C GLY A 312 28.76 -26.35 -15.42
N GLN A 313 28.05 -26.79 -14.38
CA GLN A 313 27.47 -28.12 -14.33
C GLN A 313 26.20 -28.21 -15.18
N ASN A 314 25.98 -29.39 -15.75
CA ASN A 314 24.74 -29.71 -16.44
C ASN A 314 23.63 -30.04 -15.45
N VAL A 315 22.43 -29.54 -15.73
CA VAL A 315 21.22 -29.79 -14.94
C VAL A 315 20.13 -30.34 -15.84
N THR A 316 19.30 -31.22 -15.29
CA THR A 316 18.01 -31.59 -15.89
C THR A 316 16.90 -30.74 -15.29
N ILE A 317 15.85 -30.50 -16.07
CA ILE A 317 14.71 -29.66 -15.72
C ILE A 317 13.46 -30.47 -16.02
N ASN A 318 12.50 -30.48 -15.09
CA ASN A 318 11.21 -31.17 -15.27
C ASN A 318 9.99 -30.23 -15.19
N ASP A 319 10.20 -28.95 -14.91
CA ASP A 319 9.14 -27.96 -14.79
C ASP A 319 9.68 -26.55 -15.04
N GLN A 320 8.83 -25.69 -15.58
CA GLN A 320 9.11 -24.27 -15.74
C GLN A 320 7.94 -23.43 -15.22
N ALA A 321 8.24 -22.22 -14.78
CA ALA A 321 7.24 -21.31 -14.28
C ALA A 321 7.44 -19.90 -14.82
N GLN A 322 6.38 -19.33 -15.38
CA GLN A 322 6.37 -17.99 -15.95
C GLN A 322 5.59 -17.04 -15.04
N ARG A 323 6.23 -15.98 -14.55
CA ARG A 323 5.54 -14.91 -13.84
C ARG A 323 4.94 -13.93 -14.85
N ALA A 324 3.71 -13.49 -14.62
CA ALA A 324 3.05 -12.48 -15.43
C ALA A 324 3.95 -11.23 -15.58
N GLY A 325 4.04 -10.70 -16.80
CA GLY A 325 4.85 -9.52 -17.13
C GLY A 325 6.37 -9.78 -17.24
N THR A 326 6.84 -11.02 -17.11
CA THR A 326 8.27 -11.36 -17.29
C THR A 326 8.46 -12.20 -18.56
N LYS A 327 9.63 -12.07 -19.21
CA LYS A 327 9.98 -12.85 -20.41
C LYS A 327 10.71 -14.15 -20.09
N THR A 328 11.57 -14.12 -19.07
CA THR A 328 12.41 -15.25 -18.70
C THR A 328 11.71 -16.08 -17.62
N PRO A 329 11.52 -17.40 -17.83
CA PRO A 329 10.91 -18.27 -16.84
C PRO A 329 11.88 -18.64 -15.73
N TYR A 330 11.36 -19.30 -14.70
CA TYR A 330 12.12 -20.06 -13.72
C TYR A 330 12.10 -21.54 -14.10
N TYR A 331 13.13 -22.27 -13.71
CA TYR A 331 13.25 -23.71 -13.98
C TYR A 331 13.50 -24.49 -12.71
N ARG A 332 12.79 -25.62 -12.54
CA ARG A 332 13.04 -26.57 -11.46
C ARG A 332 14.12 -27.55 -11.90
N CYS A 333 15.29 -27.45 -11.28
CA CYS A 333 16.51 -28.11 -11.73
C CYS A 333 16.90 -29.27 -10.81
N TYR A 334 17.55 -30.27 -11.41
CA TYR A 334 18.08 -31.46 -10.76
C TYR A 334 19.51 -31.71 -11.23
N VAL A 335 20.32 -32.29 -10.33
CA VAL A 335 21.67 -32.80 -10.63
C VAL A 335 21.70 -34.24 -10.15
N ASN A 336 22.07 -35.17 -11.02
CA ASN A 336 22.11 -36.61 -10.73
C ASN A 336 20.79 -37.12 -10.11
N GLY A 337 19.65 -36.67 -10.65
CA GLY A 337 18.31 -37.04 -10.16
C GLY A 337 17.88 -36.39 -8.85
N LYS A 338 18.75 -35.64 -8.15
CA LYS A 338 18.41 -34.94 -6.91
C LYS A 338 17.94 -33.51 -7.19
N LEU A 339 16.83 -33.11 -6.57
CA LEU A 339 16.31 -31.75 -6.68
C LEU A 339 17.30 -30.76 -6.06
N ILE A 340 17.74 -29.78 -6.84
CA ILE A 340 18.57 -28.67 -6.34
C ILE A 340 17.77 -27.36 -6.24
N GLY A 341 16.57 -27.29 -6.83
CA GLY A 341 15.59 -26.22 -6.61
C GLY A 341 15.20 -25.44 -7.86
N TRP A 342 14.46 -24.34 -7.66
CA TRP A 342 14.07 -23.39 -8.69
C TRP A 342 15.10 -22.28 -8.86
N ILE A 343 15.48 -21.98 -10.10
CA ILE A 343 16.39 -20.89 -10.43
C ILE A 343 15.79 -20.02 -11.55
N TYR A 344 16.15 -18.74 -11.55
CA TYR A 344 15.81 -17.84 -12.66
C TYR A 344 16.55 -18.27 -13.94
N GLY A 345 15.84 -18.41 -15.06
CA GLY A 345 16.42 -18.94 -16.30
C GLY A 345 17.59 -18.14 -16.86
N GLY A 346 17.74 -16.85 -16.48
CA GLY A 346 18.90 -16.04 -16.86
C GLY A 346 20.22 -16.49 -16.23
N ALA A 347 20.19 -17.40 -15.24
CA ALA A 347 21.37 -18.02 -14.67
C ALA A 347 21.74 -19.36 -15.36
N LEU A 348 20.98 -19.78 -16.38
CA LEU A 348 21.23 -20.97 -17.17
C LEU A 348 21.62 -20.60 -18.60
N THR A 349 22.48 -21.42 -19.20
CA THR A 349 22.85 -21.36 -20.62
C THR A 349 22.46 -22.68 -21.29
N ASN A 350 22.42 -22.67 -22.63
CA ASN A 350 22.16 -23.89 -23.42
C ASN A 350 20.87 -24.64 -23.03
N VAL A 351 19.81 -23.93 -22.62
CA VAL A 351 18.53 -24.55 -22.28
C VAL A 351 17.91 -25.20 -23.51
N ARG A 352 17.73 -26.52 -23.49
CA ARG A 352 17.27 -27.37 -24.60
C ARG A 352 16.28 -28.42 -24.09
N TYR A 353 15.39 -28.92 -24.94
CA TYR A 353 14.45 -29.99 -24.58
C TYR A 353 15.15 -31.34 -24.51
N LEU A 354 14.82 -32.14 -23.50
CA LEU A 354 15.41 -33.46 -23.28
C LEU A 354 14.80 -34.51 -24.22
N ASN A 355 13.47 -34.47 -24.41
CA ASN A 355 12.73 -35.49 -25.13
C ASN A 355 12.46 -35.05 -26.57
N THR A 356 13.09 -35.72 -27.52
CA THR A 356 12.78 -35.61 -28.95
C THR A 356 12.48 -37.02 -29.45
N VAL A 357 11.26 -37.23 -29.95
CA VAL A 357 10.83 -38.51 -30.53
C VAL A 357 11.20 -38.48 -32.01
N TYR A 358 11.94 -39.49 -32.46
CA TYR A 358 12.32 -39.66 -33.86
C TYR A 358 11.53 -40.81 -34.46
N THR A 359 10.88 -40.56 -35.60
CA THR A 359 10.07 -41.55 -36.32
C THR A 359 10.56 -41.61 -37.75
N SER A 360 10.90 -42.80 -38.23
CA SER A 360 11.25 -43.02 -39.63
C SER A 360 10.09 -42.60 -40.54
N GLN A 361 10.42 -42.06 -41.70
CA GLN A 361 9.48 -41.66 -42.74
C GLN A 361 10.02 -42.05 -44.10
N SER A 362 9.15 -42.08 -45.10
CA SER A 362 9.54 -42.12 -46.50
C SER A 362 8.57 -41.23 -47.26
N MET A 363 8.98 -40.00 -47.53
CA MET A 363 8.15 -39.04 -48.25
C MET A 363 8.98 -37.99 -48.97
N THR A 364 8.39 -37.37 -49.99
CA THR A 364 8.95 -36.18 -50.64
C THR A 364 8.23 -34.94 -50.09
N LYS A 365 8.99 -33.85 -49.92
CA LYS A 365 8.47 -32.52 -49.57
C LYS A 365 9.09 -31.49 -50.50
N LYS A 366 8.43 -30.35 -50.67
CA LYS A 366 9.02 -29.20 -51.38
C LYS A 366 9.44 -28.13 -50.38
N VAL A 367 10.67 -27.64 -50.51
CA VAL A 367 11.12 -26.49 -49.72
C VAL A 367 10.37 -25.25 -50.23
N LYS A 368 9.77 -24.46 -49.33
CA LYS A 368 9.04 -23.25 -49.70
C LYS A 368 9.92 -22.28 -50.49
N SER A 369 9.30 -21.45 -51.33
CA SER A 369 10.00 -20.36 -52.03
C SER A 369 10.66 -19.37 -51.06
N VAL A 370 10.02 -19.14 -49.90
CA VAL A 370 10.57 -18.40 -48.77
C VAL A 370 10.53 -19.31 -47.53
N PRO A 371 11.59 -20.10 -47.27
CA PRO A 371 11.58 -21.14 -46.23
C PRO A 371 11.49 -20.60 -44.80
N GLY A 372 12.08 -19.43 -44.53
CA GLY A 372 12.17 -18.84 -43.19
C GLY A 372 13.08 -19.60 -42.20
N HIS A 373 13.59 -20.77 -42.58
CA HIS A 373 14.43 -21.64 -41.74
C HIS A 373 15.51 -22.34 -42.57
N ASP A 374 16.59 -22.73 -41.88
CA ASP A 374 17.75 -23.38 -42.46
C ASP A 374 17.88 -24.85 -42.03
N PHE A 375 18.80 -25.57 -42.67
CA PHE A 375 19.13 -26.96 -42.34
C PHE A 375 20.25 -27.05 -41.31
N PHE A 376 20.05 -27.89 -40.29
CA PHE A 376 20.99 -28.06 -39.18
C PHE A 376 21.43 -29.52 -39.02
N THR A 377 22.59 -29.74 -38.39
CA THR A 377 23.10 -31.11 -38.13
C THR A 377 22.18 -31.93 -37.22
N HIS A 378 21.53 -31.29 -36.25
CA HIS A 378 20.47 -31.84 -35.40
C HIS A 378 19.34 -30.83 -35.28
N ILE A 379 18.19 -31.27 -34.77
CA ILE A 379 17.04 -30.41 -34.51
C ILE A 379 17.44 -29.30 -33.52
N PRO A 380 17.32 -28.02 -33.89
CA PRO A 380 17.54 -26.91 -32.97
C PRO A 380 16.68 -27.06 -31.71
N LYS A 381 17.29 -26.85 -30.54
CA LYS A 381 16.67 -27.00 -29.21
C LYS A 381 16.38 -28.43 -28.76
N SER A 382 16.70 -29.47 -29.53
CA SER A 382 16.72 -30.85 -29.01
C SER A 382 17.85 -31.05 -27.99
N SER A 383 17.91 -32.22 -27.36
CA SER A 383 18.95 -32.58 -26.39
C SER A 383 20.36 -32.58 -27.00
N TYR A 384 20.45 -32.64 -28.33
CA TYR A 384 21.70 -32.68 -29.08
C TYR A 384 22.21 -31.28 -29.46
N GLY A 385 23.53 -31.17 -29.58
CA GLY A 385 24.17 -30.00 -30.20
C GLY A 385 23.87 -29.93 -31.70
N TYR A 386 23.60 -28.72 -32.18
CA TYR A 386 23.32 -28.47 -33.60
C TYR A 386 24.25 -27.39 -34.16
N LYS A 387 24.60 -27.53 -35.43
CA LYS A 387 25.34 -26.53 -36.22
C LYS A 387 24.58 -26.27 -37.51
N LEU A 388 24.63 -25.05 -38.02
CA LEU A 388 24.11 -24.71 -39.35
C LEU A 388 24.86 -25.55 -40.39
N ARG A 389 24.12 -26.17 -41.31
CA ARG A 389 24.69 -27.02 -42.36
C ARG A 389 24.47 -26.39 -43.74
N TYR A 390 23.24 -25.97 -44.04
CA TYR A 390 22.92 -25.28 -45.30
C TYR A 390 21.83 -24.23 -45.09
N SER A 391 21.87 -23.16 -45.88
CA SER A 391 20.76 -22.20 -45.93
C SER A 391 19.55 -22.84 -46.60
N GLY A 392 18.36 -22.66 -46.03
CA GLY A 392 17.11 -23.10 -46.64
C GLY A 392 16.87 -22.43 -47.99
N LYS A 393 17.30 -21.16 -48.13
CA LYS A 393 17.13 -20.38 -49.37
C LYS A 393 17.84 -21.01 -50.56
N SER A 394 18.99 -21.66 -50.36
CA SER A 394 19.74 -22.37 -51.41
C SER A 394 18.97 -23.56 -52.00
N TYR A 395 17.90 -23.99 -51.32
CA TYR A 395 17.04 -25.09 -51.72
C TYR A 395 15.59 -24.67 -51.95
N ALA A 396 15.29 -23.37 -51.98
CA ALA A 396 13.94 -22.85 -52.22
C ALA A 396 13.33 -23.43 -53.50
N GLY A 397 12.10 -23.94 -53.41
CA GLY A 397 11.38 -24.55 -54.53
C GLY A 397 11.85 -25.95 -54.92
N LYS A 398 12.92 -26.49 -54.33
CA LYS A 398 13.43 -27.83 -54.65
C LYS A 398 12.66 -28.90 -53.88
N ALA A 399 12.42 -30.03 -54.53
CA ALA A 399 11.93 -31.24 -53.89
C ALA A 399 13.06 -31.90 -53.09
N VAL A 400 12.78 -32.29 -51.84
CA VAL A 400 13.70 -32.96 -50.93
C VAL A 400 13.07 -34.25 -50.42
N GLN A 401 13.89 -35.28 -50.29
CA GLN A 401 13.48 -36.55 -49.68
C GLN A 401 13.57 -36.45 -48.17
N VAL A 402 12.58 -36.98 -47.46
CA VAL A 402 12.49 -37.01 -46.01
C VAL A 402 12.50 -38.45 -45.54
N ASP A 403 13.51 -38.79 -44.74
CA ASP A 403 13.67 -40.14 -44.17
C ASP A 403 13.27 -40.22 -42.69
N MET A 404 13.07 -39.06 -42.04
CA MET A 404 12.81 -39.02 -40.61
C MET A 404 12.09 -37.74 -40.18
N THR A 405 11.18 -37.90 -39.25
CA THR A 405 10.52 -36.83 -38.51
C THR A 405 11.04 -36.81 -37.08
N GLY A 406 11.24 -35.62 -36.53
CA GLY A 406 11.56 -35.43 -35.13
C GLY A 406 10.60 -34.45 -34.47
N ILE A 407 9.98 -34.90 -33.37
CA ILE A 407 9.01 -34.13 -32.61
C ILE A 407 9.60 -33.84 -31.24
N ILE A 408 9.78 -32.55 -30.93
CA ILE A 408 10.18 -32.10 -29.61
C ILE A 408 8.94 -32.05 -28.72
N GLU A 409 9.03 -32.59 -27.51
CA GLU A 409 7.94 -32.51 -26.53
C GLU A 409 7.49 -31.06 -26.30
N GLY A 410 6.18 -30.80 -26.46
CA GLY A 410 5.58 -29.47 -26.33
C GLY A 410 5.69 -28.58 -27.57
N ILE A 411 6.33 -29.02 -28.65
CA ILE A 411 6.35 -28.33 -29.95
C ILE A 411 5.48 -29.09 -30.95
N LYS A 412 4.38 -28.46 -31.39
CA LYS A 412 3.40 -29.11 -32.29
C LYS A 412 3.96 -29.38 -33.70
N THR A 413 4.79 -28.49 -34.21
CA THR A 413 5.31 -28.60 -35.57
C THR A 413 6.58 -29.45 -35.59
N PRO A 414 6.63 -30.54 -36.37
CA PRO A 414 7.79 -31.40 -36.45
C PRO A 414 8.98 -30.73 -37.15
N TYR A 415 10.14 -31.34 -37.00
CA TYR A 415 11.28 -31.16 -37.89
C TYR A 415 11.43 -32.37 -38.80
N TYR A 416 11.96 -32.16 -40.00
CA TYR A 416 12.21 -33.21 -40.97
C TYR A 416 13.69 -33.29 -41.31
N ARG A 417 14.23 -34.50 -41.40
CA ARG A 417 15.58 -34.76 -41.89
C ARG A 417 15.52 -34.95 -43.40
N CYS A 418 16.16 -34.03 -44.12
CA CYS A 418 16.01 -33.90 -45.56
C CYS A 418 17.28 -34.27 -46.32
N TYR A 419 17.10 -34.79 -47.52
CA TYR A 419 18.12 -35.13 -48.50
C TYR A 419 17.78 -34.50 -49.85
N TYR A 420 18.82 -34.12 -50.59
CA TYR A 420 18.70 -33.64 -51.96
C TYR A 420 19.73 -34.35 -52.83
N ASN A 421 19.29 -35.02 -53.88
CA ASN A 421 20.13 -35.85 -54.76
C ASN A 421 21.03 -36.83 -53.97
N GLY A 422 20.45 -37.55 -53.00
CA GLY A 422 21.17 -38.50 -52.14
C GLY A 422 22.05 -37.87 -51.04
N LYS A 423 22.27 -36.55 -51.05
CA LYS A 423 23.08 -35.87 -50.04
C LYS A 423 22.24 -35.36 -48.87
N MET A 424 22.64 -35.69 -47.64
CA MET A 424 21.98 -35.22 -46.42
C MET A 424 22.14 -33.71 -46.24
N LEU A 425 21.02 -32.98 -46.29
CA LEU A 425 20.96 -31.55 -46.01
C LEU A 425 20.92 -31.28 -44.50
N GLY A 426 20.21 -32.12 -43.74
CA GLY A 426 20.04 -31.98 -42.30
C GLY A 426 18.58 -31.79 -41.88
N TRP A 427 18.38 -31.34 -40.65
CA TRP A 427 17.07 -31.11 -40.05
C TRP A 427 16.57 -29.69 -40.33
N ILE A 428 15.33 -29.55 -40.80
CA ILE A 428 14.65 -28.26 -41.02
C ILE A 428 13.28 -28.24 -40.35
N TYR A 429 12.82 -27.06 -39.94
CA TYR A 429 11.50 -26.87 -39.35
C TYR A 429 10.40 -27.20 -40.37
N GLY A 430 9.41 -28.01 -39.99
CA GLY A 430 8.37 -28.47 -40.91
C GLY A 430 7.55 -27.35 -41.54
N GLY A 431 7.42 -26.20 -40.88
CA GLY A 431 6.79 -25.00 -41.44
C GLY A 431 7.54 -24.40 -42.64
N ALA A 432 8.77 -24.81 -42.92
CA ALA A 432 9.55 -24.40 -44.10
C ALA A 432 9.29 -25.25 -45.34
N LEU A 433 8.51 -26.33 -45.20
CA LEU A 433 8.19 -27.28 -46.26
C LEU A 433 6.71 -27.22 -46.63
N THR A 434 6.38 -27.61 -47.86
CA THR A 434 5.03 -27.95 -48.31
C THR A 434 4.97 -29.41 -48.73
N ASN A 435 3.76 -29.93 -48.83
CA ASN A 435 3.54 -31.21 -49.52
C ASN A 435 4.01 -31.12 -50.97
#